data_AF-A0A7C0WLE3-F1
#
_entry.id   AF-A0A7C0WLE3-F1
#
_cell.length_a   1.000
_cell.length_b   1.000
_cell.length_c   1.000
_cell.angle_alpha   90.00
_cell.angle_beta   90.00
_cell.angle_gamma   90.00
#
_symmetry.space_group_name_H-M   'P 1'
#
loop_
_entity.id
_entity.type
_entity.pdbx_description
1 polymer ?
#
loop_
_entity_poly.entity_id
_entity_poly.type
_entity_poly.pdbx_seq_one_letter_code
_entity_poly.pdbx_strand_id
1 'polypeptide(L)'
;RSGRATEVFLNSKGMIDYVSWWKDLADKGYYTYTGQQRDWGGVDSAYLAGELAMMVDSSSDTVIHTEEAKDLGFELLASFMPRNENVPYVGNLIGGATIWMLDGMDTTKEDGALAFMNFFSNPENAAAWHQLTGYVPITEDAVDLLNAEGWYEAEPNAKVASDQLAAAANTPASLGALIGNFVGIRDILTIAIEDILVNDLDVATRLGQANEEANKSLSEYESLFGN
;
A
#
# COMPACT_ATOMS: atom_id res chain seq x y z
N ARG A 1 18.40 4.35 4.66
CA ARG A 1 18.50 5.15 3.42
C ARG A 1 19.82 5.94 3.47
N SER A 2 20.53 6.11 2.36
CA SER A 2 21.88 6.72 2.33
C SER A 2 21.96 8.08 1.61
N GLY A 3 20.87 8.53 0.98
CA GLY A 3 20.80 9.79 0.26
C GLY A 3 19.50 9.93 -0.52
N ARG A 4 19.42 10.98 -1.34
CA ARG A 4 18.33 11.18 -2.32
C ARG A 4 18.34 10.06 -3.35
N ALA A 5 17.16 9.72 -3.86
CA ALA A 5 17.05 8.76 -4.94
C ALA A 5 17.52 9.40 -6.25
N THR A 6 18.41 8.71 -6.96
CA THR A 6 18.94 9.15 -8.26
C THR A 6 18.51 8.26 -9.40
N GLU A 7 17.91 7.11 -9.09
CA GLU A 7 17.54 6.10 -10.07
C GLU A 7 16.36 5.27 -9.55
N VAL A 8 15.54 4.77 -10.47
CA VAL A 8 14.49 3.76 -10.24
C VAL A 8 14.74 2.53 -11.10
N PHE A 9 14.25 1.37 -10.65
CA PHE A 9 14.47 0.07 -11.29
C PHE A 9 13.15 -0.65 -11.58
N LEU A 10 12.28 -0.03 -12.40
CA LEU A 10 10.99 -0.58 -12.80
C LEU A 10 11.12 -1.82 -13.73
N ASN A 11 12.30 -2.03 -14.31
CA ASN A 11 12.65 -3.17 -15.15
C ASN A 11 13.61 -4.15 -14.46
N SER A 12 13.75 -4.09 -13.13
CA SER A 12 14.54 -5.07 -12.38
C SER A 12 14.00 -6.49 -12.58
N LYS A 13 14.86 -7.50 -12.37
CA LYS A 13 14.42 -8.91 -12.45
C LYS A 13 13.19 -9.17 -11.58
N GLY A 14 13.15 -8.64 -10.36
CA GLY A 14 12.01 -8.80 -9.45
C GLY A 14 10.71 -8.20 -10.01
N MET A 15 10.78 -7.02 -10.63
CA MET A 15 9.60 -6.41 -11.27
C MET A 15 9.14 -7.17 -12.50
N ILE A 16 10.08 -7.62 -13.35
CA ILE A 16 9.76 -8.44 -14.51
C ILE A 16 9.11 -9.76 -14.08
N ASP A 17 9.66 -10.44 -13.07
CA ASP A 17 9.10 -11.68 -12.53
C ASP A 17 7.67 -11.46 -11.99
N TYR A 18 7.45 -10.38 -11.23
CA TYR A 18 6.14 -10.07 -10.65
C TYR A 18 5.09 -9.75 -11.72
N VAL A 19 5.41 -8.88 -12.68
CA VAL A 19 4.46 -8.49 -13.73
C VAL A 19 4.25 -9.64 -14.73
N SER A 20 5.23 -10.50 -14.95
CA SER A 20 5.05 -11.72 -15.77
C SER A 20 4.10 -12.71 -15.09
N TRP A 21 4.20 -12.88 -13.78
CA TRP A 21 3.24 -13.68 -13.02
C TRP A 21 1.83 -13.11 -13.10
N TRP A 22 1.68 -11.79 -12.96
CA TRP A 22 0.38 -11.13 -13.10
C TRP A 22 -0.20 -11.31 -14.51
N LYS A 23 0.62 -11.12 -15.55
CA LYS A 23 0.21 -11.38 -16.94
C LYS A 23 -0.22 -12.83 -17.15
N ASP A 24 0.52 -13.81 -16.61
CA ASP A 24 0.15 -15.22 -16.69
C ASP A 24 -1.21 -15.52 -16.02
N LEU A 25 -1.54 -14.86 -14.90
CA LEU A 25 -2.88 -14.94 -14.31
C LEU A 25 -3.96 -14.38 -15.25
N ALA A 26 -3.71 -13.24 -15.87
CA ALA A 26 -4.64 -12.63 -16.82
C ALA A 26 -4.84 -13.50 -18.07
N ASP A 27 -3.77 -14.00 -18.67
CA ASP A 27 -3.81 -14.86 -19.86
C ASP A 27 -4.57 -16.19 -19.58
N LYS A 28 -4.55 -16.67 -18.34
CA LYS A 28 -5.30 -17.86 -17.89
C LYS A 28 -6.75 -17.55 -17.48
N GLY A 29 -7.16 -16.28 -17.46
CA GLY A 29 -8.49 -15.86 -17.01
C GLY A 29 -8.67 -15.90 -15.49
N TYR A 30 -7.59 -15.82 -14.72
CA TYR A 30 -7.59 -15.79 -13.25
C TYR A 30 -7.45 -14.38 -12.67
N TYR A 31 -7.38 -13.36 -13.52
CA TYR A 31 -7.35 -11.96 -13.13
C TYR A 31 -8.49 -11.21 -13.81
N THR A 32 -9.20 -10.40 -13.03
CA THR A 32 -10.29 -9.55 -13.50
C THR A 32 -9.83 -8.10 -13.51
N TYR A 33 -9.97 -7.43 -14.65
CA TYR A 33 -9.84 -5.98 -14.75
C TYR A 33 -11.23 -5.36 -14.97
N THR A 34 -11.59 -4.38 -14.15
CA THR A 34 -12.91 -3.71 -14.25
C THR A 34 -13.02 -2.79 -15.47
N GLY A 35 -11.92 -2.54 -16.18
CA GLY A 35 -11.85 -1.63 -17.32
C GLY A 35 -11.54 -0.18 -16.93
N GLN A 36 -11.31 0.07 -15.63
CA GLN A 36 -10.96 1.39 -15.12
C GLN A 36 -9.77 1.30 -14.14
N GLN A 37 -8.75 2.14 -14.34
CA GLN A 37 -7.68 2.29 -13.37
C GLN A 37 -8.23 2.87 -12.05
N ARG A 38 -7.75 2.35 -10.92
CA ARG A 38 -8.09 2.86 -9.58
C ARG A 38 -9.61 2.82 -9.31
N ASP A 39 -10.24 1.71 -9.67
CA ASP A 39 -11.67 1.47 -9.50
C ASP A 39 -11.96 0.59 -8.28
N TRP A 40 -11.80 1.16 -7.08
CA TRP A 40 -12.07 0.46 -5.81
C TRP A 40 -13.51 -0.06 -5.78
N GLY A 41 -14.49 0.83 -5.97
CA GLY A 41 -15.90 0.46 -5.89
C GLY A 41 -16.34 -0.61 -6.90
N GLY A 42 -15.76 -0.65 -8.11
CA GLY A 42 -16.01 -1.72 -9.07
C GLY A 42 -15.44 -3.07 -8.63
N VAL A 43 -14.23 -3.07 -8.05
CA VAL A 43 -13.59 -4.27 -7.51
C VAL A 43 -14.37 -4.78 -6.28
N ASP A 44 -14.77 -3.89 -5.37
CA ASP A 44 -15.56 -4.21 -4.17
C ASP A 44 -16.91 -4.83 -4.58
N SER A 45 -17.59 -4.20 -5.54
CA SER A 45 -18.88 -4.68 -6.05
C SER A 45 -18.77 -6.08 -6.65
N ALA A 46 -17.73 -6.35 -7.43
CA ALA A 46 -17.49 -7.66 -8.03
C ALA A 46 -17.16 -8.72 -6.97
N TYR A 47 -16.38 -8.37 -5.94
CA TYR A 47 -16.07 -9.27 -4.84
C TYR A 47 -17.32 -9.61 -4.02
N LEU A 48 -18.08 -8.60 -3.57
CA LEU A 48 -19.30 -8.77 -2.79
C LEU A 48 -20.41 -9.49 -3.56
N ALA A 49 -20.46 -9.35 -4.89
CA ALA A 49 -21.36 -10.12 -5.76
C ALA A 49 -20.96 -11.60 -5.89
N GLY A 50 -19.82 -12.02 -5.33
CA GLY A 50 -19.31 -13.39 -5.42
C GLY A 50 -18.68 -13.73 -6.76
N GLU A 51 -18.34 -12.73 -7.58
CA GLU A 51 -17.68 -12.91 -8.88
C GLU A 51 -16.17 -13.12 -8.74
N LEU A 52 -15.58 -12.62 -7.64
CA LEU A 52 -14.16 -12.74 -7.33
C LEU A 52 -13.95 -13.61 -6.09
N ALA A 53 -13.07 -14.61 -6.19
CA ALA A 53 -12.72 -15.46 -5.05
C ALA A 53 -11.71 -14.78 -4.08
N MET A 54 -10.89 -13.87 -4.59
CA MET A 54 -9.88 -13.13 -3.83
C MET A 54 -9.82 -11.70 -4.34
N MET A 55 -9.55 -10.76 -3.43
CA MET A 55 -9.38 -9.34 -3.69
C MET A 55 -8.11 -8.86 -2.98
N VAL A 56 -7.37 -7.96 -3.63
CA VAL A 56 -6.23 -7.26 -3.04
C VAL A 56 -6.63 -5.80 -2.89
N ASP A 57 -6.72 -5.33 -1.65
CA ASP A 57 -7.18 -3.98 -1.36
C ASP A 57 -6.52 -3.40 -0.09
N SER A 58 -6.90 -2.18 0.27
CA SER A 58 -6.46 -1.50 1.48
C SER A 58 -6.84 -2.28 2.74
N SER A 59 -5.90 -2.37 3.68
CA SER A 59 -6.20 -2.93 5.00
C SER A 59 -7.21 -2.11 5.79
N SER A 60 -7.39 -0.82 5.47
CA SER A 60 -8.39 0.03 6.13
C SER A 60 -9.82 -0.49 5.96
N ASP A 61 -10.10 -1.15 4.85
CA ASP A 61 -11.46 -1.52 4.48
C ASP A 61 -11.78 -2.95 4.93
N THR A 62 -10.82 -3.64 5.56
CA THR A 62 -10.93 -5.04 5.96
C THR A 62 -12.09 -5.30 6.93
N VAL A 63 -12.32 -4.42 7.91
CA VAL A 63 -13.44 -4.58 8.87
C VAL A 63 -14.77 -4.41 8.15
N ILE A 64 -14.91 -3.34 7.35
CA ILE A 64 -16.11 -3.05 6.57
C ILE A 64 -16.43 -4.22 5.62
N HIS A 65 -15.45 -4.70 4.85
CA HIS A 65 -15.65 -5.84 3.95
C HIS A 65 -15.99 -7.13 4.70
N THR A 66 -15.49 -7.32 5.93
CA THR A 66 -15.84 -8.48 6.76
C THR A 66 -17.30 -8.42 7.19
N GLU A 67 -17.80 -7.24 7.57
CA GLU A 67 -19.21 -7.03 7.93
C GLU A 67 -20.13 -7.21 6.71
N GLU A 68 -19.78 -6.62 5.56
CA GLU A 68 -20.55 -6.73 4.32
C GLU A 68 -20.63 -8.17 3.81
N ALA A 69 -19.51 -8.89 3.81
CA ALA A 69 -19.48 -10.31 3.45
C ALA A 69 -20.42 -11.15 4.34
N LYS A 70 -20.38 -10.90 5.66
CA LYS A 70 -21.23 -11.58 6.63
C LYS A 70 -22.71 -11.29 6.39
N ASP A 71 -23.07 -10.04 6.11
CA ASP A 71 -24.45 -9.64 5.77
C ASP A 71 -24.95 -10.30 4.48
N LEU A 72 -24.05 -10.55 3.52
CA LEU A 72 -24.30 -11.29 2.29
C LEU A 72 -24.24 -12.82 2.47
N GLY A 73 -23.93 -13.30 3.68
CA GLY A 73 -24.00 -14.71 4.04
C GLY A 73 -22.75 -15.53 3.70
N PHE A 74 -21.59 -14.89 3.52
CA PHE A 74 -20.31 -15.58 3.36
C PHE A 74 -19.25 -15.05 4.32
N GLU A 75 -18.19 -15.82 4.50
CA GLU A 75 -17.07 -15.48 5.39
C GLU A 75 -15.93 -14.88 4.56
N LEU A 76 -15.44 -13.71 4.98
CA LEU A 76 -14.21 -13.10 4.48
C LEU A 76 -13.07 -13.40 5.43
N LEU A 77 -11.94 -13.83 4.88
CA LEU A 77 -10.68 -13.99 5.62
C LEU A 77 -9.60 -13.08 5.06
N ALA A 78 -8.98 -12.29 5.93
CA ALA A 78 -7.81 -11.51 5.58
C ALA A 78 -6.54 -12.37 5.67
N SER A 79 -5.57 -12.11 4.80
CA SER A 79 -4.27 -12.80 4.81
C SER A 79 -3.13 -11.84 4.44
N PHE A 80 -1.89 -12.26 4.69
CA PHE A 80 -0.74 -11.52 4.17
C PHE A 80 -0.77 -11.52 2.63
N MET A 81 -0.33 -10.42 2.04
CA MET A 81 -0.10 -10.31 0.60
C MET A 81 0.62 -11.55 0.03
N PRO A 82 0.09 -12.15 -1.06
CA PRO A 82 0.79 -13.22 -1.77
C PRO A 82 2.20 -12.79 -2.17
N ARG A 83 3.15 -13.72 -2.10
CA ARG A 83 4.55 -13.48 -2.47
C ARG A 83 5.13 -14.67 -3.20
N ASN A 84 6.20 -14.42 -3.96
CA ASN A 84 7.04 -15.49 -4.47
C ASN A 84 7.75 -16.18 -3.30
N GLU A 85 7.48 -17.48 -3.11
CA GLU A 85 8.07 -18.27 -2.03
C GLU A 85 9.59 -18.46 -2.18
N ASN A 86 10.10 -18.37 -3.41
CA ASN A 86 11.51 -18.59 -3.74
C ASN A 86 12.40 -17.38 -3.46
N VAL A 87 11.83 -16.25 -3.02
CA VAL A 87 12.59 -15.08 -2.59
C VAL A 87 12.41 -14.86 -1.09
N PRO A 88 13.45 -14.40 -0.37
CA PRO A 88 13.32 -14.06 1.04
C PRO A 88 12.22 -13.02 1.27
N TYR A 89 11.41 -13.24 2.30
CA TYR A 89 10.47 -12.22 2.75
C TYR A 89 11.22 -11.07 3.43
N VAL A 90 11.00 -9.85 2.95
CA VAL A 90 11.61 -8.64 3.50
C VAL A 90 10.61 -7.69 4.16
N GLY A 91 9.31 -7.88 3.94
CA GLY A 91 8.26 -7.02 4.47
C GLY A 91 7.27 -6.54 3.42
N ASN A 92 6.27 -5.80 3.86
CA ASN A 92 5.35 -5.02 3.03
C ASN A 92 5.53 -3.52 3.35
N LEU A 93 5.00 -2.64 2.50
CA LEU A 93 5.08 -1.19 2.66
C LEU A 93 3.75 -0.61 3.15
N ILE A 94 3.83 0.46 3.94
CA ILE A 94 2.65 1.24 4.30
C ILE A 94 2.18 2.13 3.15
N GLY A 95 0.87 2.34 3.06
CA GLY A 95 0.23 3.38 2.26
C GLY A 95 -0.30 4.51 3.14
N GLY A 96 -1.35 5.18 2.67
CA GLY A 96 -2.04 6.23 3.43
C GLY A 96 -1.38 7.60 3.34
N ALA A 97 -1.50 8.36 4.42
CA ALA A 97 -1.03 9.74 4.52
C ALA A 97 -0.23 9.98 5.81
N THR A 98 0.49 11.09 5.84
CA THR A 98 1.30 11.54 6.97
C THR A 98 0.97 12.98 7.32
N ILE A 99 1.01 13.34 8.60
CA ILE A 99 0.85 14.72 9.07
C ILE A 99 2.24 15.39 9.10
N TRP A 100 2.37 16.55 8.46
CA TRP A 100 3.60 17.36 8.45
C TRP A 100 3.36 18.68 9.16
N MET A 101 4.32 19.08 10.01
CA MET A 101 4.40 20.44 10.56
C MET A 101 5.28 21.29 9.63
N LEU A 102 4.78 22.46 9.25
CA LEU A 102 5.52 23.41 8.41
C LEU A 102 6.46 24.28 9.26
N ASP A 103 7.60 24.65 8.69
CA ASP A 103 8.52 25.63 9.29
C ASP A 103 7.96 27.06 9.20
N GLY A 104 8.48 27.96 10.03
CA GLY A 104 8.18 29.40 10.01
C GLY A 104 6.94 29.82 10.81
N MET A 105 6.43 28.97 11.70
CA MET A 105 5.34 29.31 12.62
C MET A 105 5.82 30.13 13.83
N ASP A 106 4.92 30.91 14.43
CA ASP A 106 5.19 31.48 15.76
C ASP A 106 5.07 30.40 16.86
N THR A 107 5.74 30.60 17.99
CA THR A 107 5.84 29.61 19.08
C THR A 107 4.47 29.12 19.56
N THR A 108 3.46 29.99 19.62
CA THR A 108 2.12 29.58 20.08
C THR A 108 1.49 28.56 19.12
N LYS A 109 1.65 28.76 17.81
CA LYS A 109 1.14 27.82 16.80
C LYS A 109 1.97 26.55 16.74
N GLU A 110 3.28 26.66 16.85
CA GLU A 110 4.18 25.50 16.90
C GLU A 110 3.84 24.59 18.09
N ASP A 111 3.71 25.17 19.30
CA ASP A 111 3.30 24.44 20.51
C ASP A 111 1.93 23.77 20.34
N GLY A 112 0.97 24.48 19.73
CA GLY A 112 -0.35 23.93 19.42
C GLY A 112 -0.31 22.77 18.43
N ALA A 113 0.49 22.88 17.36
CA ALA A 113 0.67 21.82 16.37
C ALA A 113 1.32 20.58 16.99
N LEU A 114 2.37 20.76 17.80
CA LEU A 114 3.03 19.68 18.53
C LEU A 114 2.09 19.02 19.54
N ALA A 115 1.31 19.81 20.29
CA ALA A 115 0.31 19.29 21.23
C ALA A 115 -0.74 18.46 20.50
N PHE A 116 -1.22 18.90 19.32
CA PHE A 116 -2.16 18.13 18.52
C PHE A 116 -1.53 16.83 17.98
N MET A 117 -0.30 16.88 17.45
CA MET A 117 0.37 15.68 16.96
C MET A 117 0.58 14.64 18.09
N ASN A 118 0.95 15.08 19.29
CA ASN A 118 1.08 14.21 20.47
C ASN A 118 -0.28 13.67 20.95
N PHE A 119 -1.32 14.50 20.92
CA PHE A 119 -2.67 14.04 21.23
C PHE A 119 -3.11 12.97 20.24
N PHE A 120 -2.97 13.22 18.94
CA PHE A 120 -3.38 12.31 17.88
C PHE A 120 -2.66 10.96 17.94
N SER A 121 -1.37 10.95 18.31
CA SER A 121 -0.54 9.74 18.35
C SER A 121 -0.47 9.05 19.71
N ASN A 122 -1.17 9.54 20.73
CA ASN A 122 -1.24 8.83 22.00
C ASN A 122 -1.95 7.46 21.84
N PRO A 123 -1.74 6.51 22.76
CA PRO A 123 -2.27 5.15 22.62
C PRO A 123 -3.79 5.13 22.43
N GLU A 124 -4.53 5.92 23.21
CA GLU A 124 -6.00 5.91 23.19
C GLU A 124 -6.57 6.44 21.88
N ASN A 125 -6.05 7.57 21.36
CA ASN A 125 -6.56 8.14 20.11
C ASN A 125 -6.09 7.34 18.90
N ALA A 126 -4.87 6.80 18.91
CA ALA A 126 -4.39 5.94 17.84
C ALA A 126 -5.17 4.61 17.77
N ALA A 127 -5.51 4.00 18.92
CA ALA A 127 -6.38 2.83 18.99
C ALA A 127 -7.80 3.15 18.51
N ALA A 128 -8.40 4.25 19.00
CA ALA A 128 -9.74 4.68 18.58
C ALA A 128 -9.78 5.01 17.07
N TRP A 129 -8.72 5.61 16.52
CA TRP A 129 -8.61 5.86 15.09
C TRP A 129 -8.57 4.56 14.28
N HIS A 130 -7.80 3.56 14.74
CA HIS A 130 -7.79 2.24 14.12
C HIS A 130 -9.17 1.58 14.12
N GLN A 131 -9.86 1.56 15.27
CA GLN A 131 -11.19 0.98 15.38
C GLN A 131 -12.20 1.67 14.47
N LEU A 132 -12.13 3.00 14.36
CA LEU A 132 -13.06 3.80 13.58
C LEU A 132 -12.83 3.67 12.06
N THR A 133 -11.58 3.50 11.63
CA THR A 133 -11.20 3.70 10.22
C THR A 133 -10.51 2.50 9.58
N GLY A 134 -10.14 1.48 10.36
CA GLY A 134 -9.35 0.33 9.95
C GLY A 134 -7.88 0.63 9.63
N TYR A 135 -7.45 1.90 9.58
CA TYR A 135 -6.02 2.22 9.41
C TYR A 135 -5.18 1.57 10.51
N VAL A 136 -3.99 1.07 10.16
CA VAL A 136 -3.11 0.42 11.12
C VAL A 136 -2.76 1.35 12.30
N PRO A 137 -2.70 0.85 13.54
CA PRO A 137 -2.24 1.64 14.67
C PRO A 137 -0.80 2.11 14.45
N ILE A 138 -0.51 3.37 14.78
CA ILE A 138 0.78 4.00 14.49
C ILE A 138 1.81 3.84 15.62
N THR A 139 1.43 3.22 16.75
CA THR A 139 2.30 2.97 17.91
C THR A 139 2.10 1.56 18.46
N GLU A 140 3.15 0.98 19.06
CA GLU A 140 3.07 -0.33 19.73
C GLU A 140 2.13 -0.29 20.93
N ASP A 141 2.14 0.79 21.72
CA ASP A 141 1.23 0.98 22.86
C ASP A 141 -0.25 0.95 22.45
N ALA A 142 -0.61 1.47 21.27
CA ALA A 142 -1.97 1.38 20.75
C ALA A 142 -2.33 -0.06 20.36
N VAL A 143 -1.39 -0.82 19.79
CA VAL A 143 -1.58 -2.25 19.50
C VAL A 143 -1.81 -3.04 20.81
N ASP A 144 -1.01 -2.77 21.84
CA ASP A 144 -1.16 -3.39 23.15
C ASP A 144 -2.50 -3.06 23.81
N LEU A 145 -2.95 -1.80 23.70
CA LEU A 145 -4.26 -1.38 24.18
C LEU A 145 -5.39 -2.13 23.45
N LEU A 146 -5.35 -2.20 22.11
CA LEU A 146 -6.33 -2.94 21.31
C LEU A 146 -6.40 -4.42 21.67
N ASN A 147 -5.25 -5.06 21.94
CA ASN A 147 -5.20 -6.43 22.43
C ASN A 147 -5.86 -6.55 23.82
N ALA A 148 -5.51 -5.66 24.75
CA ALA A 148 -6.04 -5.69 26.11
C ALA A 148 -7.56 -5.44 26.17
N GLU A 149 -8.10 -4.66 25.23
CA GLU A 149 -9.53 -4.40 25.08
C GLU A 149 -10.29 -5.51 24.33
N GLY A 150 -9.58 -6.52 23.81
CA GLY A 150 -10.18 -7.64 23.08
C GLY A 150 -10.61 -7.30 21.64
N TRP A 151 -10.13 -6.19 21.07
CA TRP A 151 -10.51 -5.75 19.72
C TRP A 151 -10.17 -6.81 18.66
N TYR A 152 -8.96 -7.34 18.66
CA TYR A 152 -8.53 -8.35 17.68
C TYR A 152 -9.14 -9.74 17.90
N GLU A 153 -9.73 -10.01 19.07
CA GLU A 153 -10.52 -11.21 19.29
C GLU A 153 -11.91 -11.08 18.65
N ALA A 154 -12.50 -9.89 18.71
CA ALA A 154 -13.76 -9.56 18.06
C ALA A 154 -13.60 -9.42 16.53
N GLU A 155 -12.52 -8.76 16.09
CA GLU A 155 -12.20 -8.45 14.69
C GLU A 155 -10.85 -9.06 14.26
N PRO A 156 -10.76 -10.40 14.11
CA PRO A 156 -9.48 -11.06 13.84
C PRO A 156 -8.84 -10.63 12.51
N ASN A 157 -9.64 -10.29 11.51
CA ASN A 157 -9.13 -9.80 10.22
C ASN A 157 -8.39 -8.45 10.36
N ALA A 158 -8.78 -7.60 11.31
CA ALA A 158 -8.14 -6.30 11.54
C ALA A 158 -6.69 -6.41 12.03
N LYS A 159 -6.30 -7.57 12.57
CA LYS A 159 -4.95 -7.82 13.08
C LYS A 159 -3.92 -8.08 11.98
N VAL A 160 -4.37 -8.58 10.83
CA VAL A 160 -3.51 -9.13 9.77
C VAL A 160 -2.52 -8.09 9.22
N ALA A 161 -2.96 -6.84 9.04
CA ALA A 161 -2.10 -5.78 8.53
C ALA A 161 -1.00 -5.40 9.52
N SER A 162 -1.33 -5.27 10.81
CA SER A 162 -0.37 -5.02 11.88
C SER A 162 0.67 -6.15 11.96
N ASP A 163 0.23 -7.40 11.88
CA ASP A 163 1.12 -8.57 11.90
C ASP A 163 2.04 -8.60 10.66
N GLN A 164 1.53 -8.21 9.49
CA GLN A 164 2.35 -8.15 8.28
C GLN A 164 3.43 -7.06 8.37
N LEU A 165 3.11 -5.91 8.93
CA LEU A 165 4.08 -4.84 9.17
C LEU A 165 5.13 -5.25 10.21
N ALA A 166 4.71 -5.89 11.30
CA ALA A 166 5.61 -6.39 12.34
C ALA A 166 6.57 -7.50 11.84
N ALA A 167 6.15 -8.26 10.83
CA ALA A 167 6.99 -9.31 10.21
C ALA A 167 8.07 -8.75 9.26
N ALA A 168 8.03 -7.45 8.93
CA ALA A 168 8.99 -6.85 8.00
C ALA A 168 10.41 -6.84 8.57
N ALA A 169 11.39 -7.22 7.74
CA ALA A 169 12.80 -7.05 8.08
C ALA A 169 13.14 -5.57 8.05
N ASN A 170 13.94 -5.05 8.99
CA ASN A 170 14.38 -3.65 8.96
C ASN A 170 15.46 -3.42 7.89
N THR A 171 15.05 -3.26 6.63
CA THR A 171 15.93 -3.08 5.46
C THR A 171 15.53 -1.84 4.69
N PRO A 172 16.42 -1.26 3.84
CA PRO A 172 16.02 -0.13 3.00
C PRO A 172 14.78 -0.38 2.14
N ALA A 173 14.53 -1.64 1.73
CA ALA A 173 13.41 -2.03 0.88
C ALA A 173 12.05 -2.03 1.61
N SER A 174 12.02 -2.20 2.94
CA SER A 174 10.79 -2.27 3.74
C SER A 174 10.40 -0.94 4.40
N LEU A 175 11.27 0.06 4.35
CA LEU A 175 11.00 1.40 4.91
C LEU A 175 10.16 2.29 3.97
N GLY A 176 9.79 1.80 2.80
CA GLY A 176 9.02 2.54 1.79
C GLY A 176 9.89 3.36 0.83
N ALA A 177 9.26 3.81 -0.26
CA ALA A 177 9.89 4.67 -1.24
C ALA A 177 9.96 6.12 -0.72
N LEU A 178 11.12 6.75 -0.86
CA LEU A 178 11.31 8.19 -0.70
C LEU A 178 12.02 8.70 -1.95
N ILE A 179 11.22 9.09 -2.94
CA ILE A 179 11.72 9.48 -4.27
C ILE A 179 11.00 10.74 -4.75
N GLY A 180 11.71 11.56 -5.53
CA GLY A 180 11.13 12.69 -6.25
C GLY A 180 10.06 12.27 -7.24
N ASN A 181 9.04 13.12 -7.41
CA ASN A 181 7.89 12.87 -8.29
C ASN A 181 7.24 11.48 -8.16
N PHE A 182 7.16 10.94 -6.94
CA PHE A 182 6.65 9.58 -6.67
C PHE A 182 5.27 9.29 -7.31
N VAL A 183 4.34 10.26 -7.27
CA VAL A 183 3.00 10.10 -7.87
C VAL A 183 3.08 9.90 -9.37
N GLY A 184 3.83 10.74 -10.09
CA GLY A 184 3.99 10.61 -11.53
C GLY A 184 4.72 9.31 -11.94
N ILE A 185 5.73 8.90 -11.17
CA ILE A 185 6.42 7.63 -11.39
C ILE A 185 5.49 6.44 -11.17
N ARG A 186 4.62 6.50 -10.15
CA ARG A 186 3.59 5.48 -9.93
C ARG A 186 2.60 5.42 -11.10
N ASP A 187 2.21 6.55 -11.66
CA ASP A 187 1.31 6.58 -12.82
C ASP A 187 1.95 5.96 -14.06
N ILE A 188 3.24 6.22 -14.32
CA ILE A 188 4.02 5.58 -15.38
C ILE A 188 3.99 4.05 -15.22
N LEU A 189 4.24 3.55 -14.01
CA LEU A 189 4.21 2.11 -13.73
C LEU A 189 2.81 1.52 -13.93
N THR A 190 1.77 2.18 -13.42
CA THR A 190 0.38 1.72 -13.55
C THR A 190 -0.04 1.63 -15.01
N ILE A 191 0.27 2.63 -15.83
CA ILE A 191 -0.02 2.61 -17.27
C ILE A 191 0.74 1.49 -17.96
N ALA A 192 2.02 1.30 -17.63
CA ALA A 192 2.82 0.22 -18.22
C ALA A 192 2.26 -1.17 -17.92
N ILE A 193 1.78 -1.40 -16.70
CA ILE A 193 1.14 -2.65 -16.32
C ILE A 193 -0.20 -2.81 -17.04
N GLU A 194 -1.02 -1.77 -17.12
CA GLU A 194 -2.27 -1.82 -17.88
C GLU A 194 -2.02 -2.16 -19.35
N ASP A 195 -1.03 -1.52 -19.99
CA ASP A 195 -0.65 -1.80 -21.38
C ASP A 195 -0.28 -3.28 -21.57
N ILE A 196 0.48 -3.85 -20.64
CA ILE A 196 0.88 -5.27 -20.68
C ILE A 196 -0.34 -6.19 -20.57
N LEU A 197 -1.26 -5.90 -19.64
CA LEU A 197 -2.41 -6.76 -19.36
C LEU A 197 -3.52 -6.64 -20.40
N VAL A 198 -3.76 -5.43 -20.91
CA VAL A 198 -4.88 -5.13 -21.82
C VAL A 198 -4.48 -5.25 -23.29
N ASN A 199 -3.26 -4.79 -23.64
CA ASN A 199 -2.79 -4.73 -25.02
C ASN A 199 -1.79 -5.85 -25.37
N ASP A 200 -1.59 -6.83 -24.47
CA ASP A 200 -0.72 -8.00 -24.67
C ASP A 200 0.73 -7.63 -25.05
N LEU A 201 1.28 -6.58 -24.43
CA LEU A 201 2.65 -6.16 -24.67
C LEU A 201 3.66 -7.05 -23.94
N ASP A 202 4.85 -7.19 -24.52
CA ASP A 202 5.98 -7.88 -23.88
C ASP A 202 6.39 -7.18 -22.58
N VAL A 203 6.44 -7.95 -21.49
CA VAL A 203 6.68 -7.45 -20.13
C VAL A 203 8.03 -6.73 -20.02
N ALA A 204 9.11 -7.38 -20.49
CA ALA A 204 10.46 -6.83 -20.33
C ALA A 204 10.63 -5.55 -21.15
N THR A 205 10.10 -5.53 -22.37
CA THR A 205 10.15 -4.37 -23.26
C THR A 205 9.37 -3.19 -22.68
N ARG A 206 8.11 -3.40 -22.27
CA ARG A 206 7.26 -2.30 -21.79
C ARG A 206 7.72 -1.75 -20.44
N LEU A 207 8.19 -2.61 -19.52
CA LEU A 207 8.81 -2.16 -18.27
C LEU A 207 10.15 -1.46 -18.51
N GLY A 208 10.91 -1.86 -19.54
CA GLY A 208 12.12 -1.14 -19.97
C GLY A 208 11.81 0.31 -20.35
N GLN A 209 10.79 0.52 -21.17
CA GLN A 209 10.32 1.86 -21.55
C GLN A 209 9.83 2.67 -20.34
N ALA A 210 9.01 2.06 -19.47
CA ALA A 210 8.54 2.69 -18.25
C ALA A 210 9.70 3.10 -17.32
N ASN A 211 10.75 2.28 -17.26
CA ASN A 211 11.94 2.58 -16.48
C ASN A 211 12.69 3.81 -17.01
N GLU A 212 12.82 3.95 -18.33
CA GLU A 212 13.43 5.13 -18.95
C GLU A 212 12.60 6.40 -18.69
N GLU A 213 11.28 6.32 -18.86
CA GLU A 213 10.33 7.40 -18.57
C GLU A 213 10.40 7.85 -17.11
N ALA A 214 10.41 6.89 -16.17
CA ALA A 214 10.46 7.17 -14.75
C ALA A 214 11.81 7.76 -14.30
N ASN A 215 12.93 7.26 -14.83
CA ASN A 215 14.25 7.83 -14.54
C ASN A 215 14.42 9.24 -15.11
N LYS A 216 13.87 9.51 -16.29
CA LYS A 216 13.79 10.87 -16.83
C LYS A 216 12.97 11.78 -15.91
N SER A 217 11.80 11.31 -15.46
CA SER A 217 10.94 12.07 -14.56
C SER A 217 11.60 12.38 -13.22
N LEU A 218 12.30 11.40 -12.63
CA LEU A 218 13.10 11.61 -11.42
C LEU A 218 14.22 12.62 -11.65
N SER A 219 14.95 12.50 -12.76
CA SER A 219 16.04 13.42 -13.09
C SER A 219 15.57 14.87 -13.27
N GLU A 220 14.41 15.07 -13.91
CA GLU A 220 13.78 16.38 -14.05
C GLU A 220 13.38 16.96 -12.69
N TYR A 221 12.79 16.14 -11.81
CA TYR A 221 12.47 16.56 -10.44
C TYR A 221 13.72 16.97 -9.66
N GLU A 222 14.78 16.17 -9.66
CA GLU A 222 16.01 16.48 -8.94
C GLU A 222 16.72 17.72 -9.53
N SER A 223 16.58 18.00 -10.82
CA SER A 223 17.10 19.24 -11.42
C SER A 223 16.41 20.51 -10.90
N LEU A 224 15.14 20.39 -10.49
CA LEU A 224 14.33 21.50 -10.00
C LEU A 224 14.40 21.64 -8.47
N PHE A 225 14.45 20.51 -7.76
CA PHE A 225 14.24 20.45 -6.30
C PHE A 225 15.36 19.72 -5.53
N GLY A 226 16.41 19.27 -6.22
CA GLY A 226 17.52 18.50 -5.65
C GLY A 226 18.62 19.35 -5.01
N ASN A 227 18.53 20.68 -5.09
CA ASN A 227 19.47 21.61 -4.43
C ASN A 227 19.33 21.62 -2.91
#